data_AF-A0AAP0SDP7-F1
#
_entry.id   AF-A0AAP0SDP7-F1
#
_cell.length_a   1.000
_cell.length_b   1.000
_cell.length_c   1.000
_cell.angle_alpha   90.00
_cell.angle_beta   90.00
_cell.angle_gamma   90.00
#
_symmetry.space_group_name_H-M   'P 1'
#
loop_
_entity.id
_entity.type
_entity.pdbx_description
1 polymer ?
#
loop_
_entity_poly.entity_id
_entity_poly.type
_entity_poly.pdbx_seq_one_letter_code
_entity_poly.pdbx_strand_id
1 'polypeptide(L)'
;MENVSGGGGPTQLSAEAIPQLKEGISLVLSRWSALQMAVVNEWGGRDSRSKSEQLAEDIFSWFSHFKEPRYVDDLENLLDEAMLSLNTMIEDGSIEEVSLFTLLCCP
;
A
#
# COMPACT_ATOMS: atom_id res chain seq x y z
N MET A 1 31.55 -25.35 21.60
CA MET A 1 31.06 -24.02 21.98
C MET A 1 30.44 -23.41 20.75
N GLU A 2 29.13 -23.57 20.65
CA GLU A 2 28.31 -23.11 19.53
C GLU A 2 28.26 -21.59 19.55
N ASN A 3 28.72 -20.95 18.47
CA ASN A 3 28.60 -19.51 18.31
C ASN A 3 27.14 -19.19 17.96
N VAL A 4 26.37 -18.76 18.95
CA VAL A 4 25.11 -18.05 18.75
C VAL A 4 25.45 -16.69 18.15
N SER A 5 25.34 -16.57 16.83
CA SER A 5 25.34 -15.29 16.15
C SER A 5 23.90 -14.80 16.07
N GLY A 6 23.56 -13.91 17.01
CA GLY A 6 22.37 -13.08 16.91
C GLY A 6 22.50 -12.13 15.72
N GLY A 7 21.43 -12.03 14.94
CA GLY A 7 21.40 -11.16 13.76
C GLY A 7 20.01 -11.05 13.17
N GLY A 8 19.00 -10.76 14.00
CA GLY A 8 17.70 -10.25 13.51
C GLY A 8 17.88 -8.81 13.02
N GLY A 9 18.47 -8.66 11.84
CA GLY A 9 18.50 -7.39 11.12
C GLY A 9 17.14 -7.12 10.47
N PRO A 10 16.74 -5.85 10.25
CA PRO A 10 15.53 -5.55 9.50
C PRO A 10 15.60 -6.24 8.14
N THR A 11 14.55 -6.99 7.80
CA THR A 11 14.35 -7.61 6.49
C THR A 11 14.25 -6.50 5.44
N GLN A 12 15.38 -5.95 5.01
CA GLN A 12 15.41 -4.96 3.94
C GLN A 12 15.04 -5.65 2.63
N LEU A 13 14.05 -5.10 1.94
CA LEU A 13 13.68 -5.52 0.58
C LEU A 13 14.95 -5.58 -0.27
N SER A 14 15.19 -6.72 -0.94
CA SER A 14 16.32 -6.83 -1.86
C SER A 14 16.14 -5.83 -3.01
N ALA A 15 17.24 -5.33 -3.58
CA ALA A 15 17.17 -4.37 -4.69
C ALA A 15 16.38 -4.90 -5.90
N GLU A 16 16.29 -6.23 -6.03
CA GLU A 16 15.51 -6.92 -7.06
C GLU A 16 14.01 -7.01 -6.73
N ALA A 17 13.63 -7.00 -5.45
CA ALA A 17 12.24 -7.02 -4.99
C ALA A 17 11.56 -5.64 -5.06
N ILE A 18 12.33 -4.55 -5.02
CA ILE A 18 11.81 -3.17 -5.10
C ILE A 18 10.94 -2.91 -6.34
N PRO A 19 11.41 -3.18 -7.58
CA PRO A 19 10.59 -2.94 -8.77
C PRO A 19 9.34 -3.84 -8.81
N GLN A 20 9.47 -5.08 -8.34
CA GLN A 20 8.35 -6.04 -8.27
C GLN A 20 7.27 -5.57 -7.30
N LEU A 21 7.67 -5.03 -6.15
CA LEU A 21 6.74 -4.46 -5.18
C LEU A 21 6.03 -3.23 -5.75
N LYS A 22 6.75 -2.31 -6.39
CA LYS A 22 6.14 -1.13 -7.02
C LYS A 22 5.14 -1.51 -8.11
N GLU A 23 5.47 -2.51 -8.92
CA GLU A 23 4.58 -3.04 -9.95
C GLU A 23 3.33 -3.69 -9.32
N GLY A 24 3.51 -4.50 -8.27
CA GLY A 24 2.43 -5.12 -7.51
C GLY A 24 1.45 -4.10 -6.92
N ILE A 25 1.97 -3.08 -6.23
CA ILE A 25 1.17 -1.98 -5.67
C ILE A 25 0.39 -1.28 -6.78
N SER A 26 1.06 -0.92 -7.88
CA SER A 26 0.42 -0.25 -9.02
C SER A 26 -0.70 -1.09 -9.62
N LEU A 27 -0.48 -2.40 -9.73
CA LEU A 27 -1.47 -3.34 -10.27
C LEU A 27 -2.69 -3.47 -9.34
N VAL A 28 -2.48 -3.60 -8.03
CA VAL A 28 -3.59 -3.65 -7.05
C VAL A 28 -4.43 -2.37 -7.11
N LEU A 29 -3.79 -1.20 -7.05
CA LEU A 29 -4.50 0.09 -7.10
C LEU A 29 -5.24 0.30 -8.43
N SER A 30 -4.67 -0.17 -9.55
CA SER A 30 -5.33 -0.09 -10.86
C SER A 30 -6.62 -0.92 -10.96
N ARG A 31 -6.74 -1.97 -10.14
CA ARG A 31 -7.90 -2.86 -10.10
C ARG A 31 -8.94 -2.42 -9.07
N TRP A 32 -8.59 -1.51 -8.16
CA TRP A 32 -9.52 -1.01 -7.17
C TRP A 32 -10.51 -0.03 -7.79
N SER A 33 -11.72 -0.51 -8.06
CA SER A 33 -12.73 0.23 -8.84
C SER A 33 -13.12 1.55 -8.19
N ALA A 34 -13.18 1.61 -6.86
CA ALA A 34 -13.52 2.84 -6.14
C ALA A 34 -12.46 3.94 -6.37
N LEU A 35 -11.17 3.58 -6.27
CA LEU A 35 -10.06 4.48 -6.57
C LEU A 35 -10.10 4.94 -8.04
N GLN A 36 -10.33 4.01 -8.98
CA GLN A 36 -10.43 4.36 -10.40
C GLN A 36 -11.58 5.34 -10.66
N MET A 37 -12.74 5.11 -10.05
CA MET A 37 -13.88 6.02 -10.16
C MET A 37 -13.56 7.40 -9.56
N ALA A 38 -12.91 7.45 -8.41
CA ALA A 38 -12.54 8.70 -7.76
C ALA A 38 -11.55 9.53 -8.60
N VAL A 39 -10.57 8.86 -9.24
CA VAL A 39 -9.61 9.51 -10.13
C VAL A 39 -10.26 9.99 -11.43
N VAL A 40 -11.05 9.14 -12.09
CA VAL A 40 -11.69 9.46 -13.38
C VAL A 40 -12.71 10.59 -13.26
N ASN A 41 -13.46 10.61 -12.16
CA ASN A 41 -14.48 11.63 -11.92
C ASN A 41 -13.93 12.86 -11.17
N GLU A 42 -12.62 12.93 -10.94
CA GLU A 42 -11.97 14.03 -10.20
C GLU A 42 -12.63 14.31 -8.85
N TRP A 43 -13.08 13.28 -8.12
CA TRP A 43 -13.79 13.46 -6.84
C TRP A 43 -12.93 14.17 -5.78
N GLY A 44 -11.61 13.96 -5.82
CA GLY A 44 -10.65 14.70 -5.00
C GLY A 44 -10.22 16.05 -5.57
N GLY A 45 -10.76 16.49 -6.71
CA GLY A 45 -10.30 17.66 -7.47
C GLY A 45 -9.36 17.29 -8.63
N ARG A 46 -8.78 18.32 -9.28
CA ARG A 46 -7.86 18.15 -10.44
C ARG A 46 -6.59 17.38 -10.10
N ASP A 47 -6.26 17.31 -8.81
CA ASP A 47 -5.15 16.59 -8.22
C ASP A 47 -5.48 15.13 -7.87
N SER A 48 -6.69 14.63 -8.18
CA SER A 48 -7.09 13.23 -7.88
C SER A 48 -6.10 12.20 -8.42
N ARG A 49 -5.56 12.42 -9.62
CA ARG A 49 -4.50 11.56 -10.18
C ARG A 49 -3.22 11.61 -9.34
N SER A 50 -2.77 12.80 -8.97
CA SER A 50 -1.58 12.98 -8.13
C SER A 50 -1.76 12.35 -6.75
N LYS A 51 -2.97 12.40 -6.17
CA LYS A 51 -3.31 11.72 -4.91
C LYS A 51 -3.22 10.20 -5.04
N SER A 52 -3.70 9.64 -6.15
CA SER A 52 -3.57 8.21 -6.42
C SER A 52 -2.11 7.78 -6.62
N GLU A 53 -1.28 8.63 -7.24
CA GLU A 53 0.16 8.37 -7.38
C GLU A 53 0.86 8.45 -6.02
N GLN A 54 0.51 9.45 -5.20
CA GLN A 54 1.03 9.58 -3.83
C GLN A 54 0.66 8.37 -2.97
N LEU A 55 -0.56 7.85 -3.06
CA LEU A 55 -0.97 6.62 -2.38
C LEU A 55 -0.04 5.44 -2.71
N ALA A 56 0.36 5.27 -3.97
CA ALA A 56 1.27 4.20 -4.36
C ALA A 56 2.66 4.37 -3.72
N GLU A 57 3.15 5.61 -3.63
CA GLU A 57 4.42 5.93 -2.96
C GLU A 57 4.33 5.71 -1.44
N ASP A 58 3.21 6.08 -0.83
CA ASP A 58 2.99 5.95 0.61
C ASP A 58 2.90 4.46 1.01
N ILE A 59 2.19 3.65 0.24
CA ILE A 59 2.16 2.19 0.43
C ILE A 59 3.57 1.62 0.26
N PHE A 60 4.31 2.02 -0.77
CA PHE A 60 5.69 1.56 -0.98
C PHE A 60 6.63 1.95 0.17
N SER A 61 6.50 3.18 0.68
CA SER A 61 7.23 3.68 1.85
C SER A 61 6.88 2.89 3.10
N TRP A 62 5.60 2.59 3.31
CA TRP A 62 5.11 1.71 4.37
C TRP A 62 5.76 0.32 4.30
N PHE A 63 5.80 -0.30 3.13
CA PHE A 63 6.53 -1.58 2.96
C PHE A 63 8.04 -1.47 3.25
N SER A 64 8.65 -0.33 2.96
CA SER A 64 10.10 -0.11 3.09
C SER A 64 10.54 0.24 4.51
N HIS A 65 9.65 0.82 5.32
CA HIS A 65 9.98 1.37 6.63
C HIS A 65 9.53 0.49 7.81
N PHE A 66 8.55 -0.38 7.63
CA PHE A 66 8.02 -1.17 8.74
C PHE A 66 8.91 -2.38 9.05
N LYS A 67 9.49 -2.37 10.25
CA LYS A 67 10.06 -3.55 10.89
C LYS A 67 8.91 -4.40 11.41
N GLU A 68 8.85 -5.66 11.01
CA GLU A 68 7.82 -6.61 11.42
C GLU A 68 7.51 -6.55 12.93
N PRO A 69 6.25 -6.75 13.34
CA PRO A 69 5.11 -7.20 12.52
C PRO A 69 4.42 -6.06 11.73
N ARG A 70 4.04 -6.37 10.48
CA ARG A 70 3.23 -5.50 9.62
C ARG A 70 1.76 -5.69 9.99
N TYR A 71 1.10 -4.65 10.50
CA TYR A 71 -0.31 -4.71 10.85
C TYR A 71 -1.17 -4.30 9.66
N VAL A 72 -2.14 -5.15 9.32
CA VAL A 72 -3.12 -4.90 8.26
C VAL A 72 -3.90 -3.60 8.52
N ASP A 73 -4.21 -3.32 9.79
CA ASP A 73 -4.92 -2.12 10.24
C ASP A 73 -4.20 -0.81 9.84
N ASP A 74 -2.86 -0.78 9.87
CA ASP A 74 -2.08 0.41 9.49
C ASP A 74 -2.20 0.69 7.99
N LEU A 75 -2.24 -0.37 7.18
CA LEU A 75 -2.43 -0.26 5.74
C LEU A 75 -3.88 0.11 5.40
N GLU A 76 -4.86 -0.44 6.12
CA GLU A 76 -6.27 -0.07 5.98
C GLU A 76 -6.50 1.41 6.28
N ASN A 77 -5.92 1.93 7.37
CA ASN A 77 -5.98 3.36 7.70
C ASN A 77 -5.37 4.23 6.61
N LEU A 78 -4.22 3.84 6.04
CA LEU A 78 -3.59 4.56 4.94
C LEU A 78 -4.51 4.62 3.69
N LEU A 79 -5.14 3.49 3.36
CA LEU A 79 -6.08 3.39 2.24
C LEU A 79 -7.33 4.25 2.48
N ASP A 80 -7.87 4.25 3.71
CA ASP A 80 -9.03 5.05 4.10
C ASP A 80 -8.71 6.56 4.01
N GLU A 81 -7.60 7.01 4.59
CA GLU A 81 -7.17 8.42 4.53
C GLU A 81 -7.01 8.90 3.09
N ALA A 82 -6.43 8.06 2.21
CA ALA A 82 -6.29 8.40 0.80
C ALA A 82 -7.64 8.51 0.08
N MET A 83 -8.60 7.61 0.35
CA MET A 83 -9.93 7.68 -0.23
C MET A 83 -10.73 8.88 0.29
N LEU A 84 -10.60 9.22 1.57
CA LEU A 84 -11.16 10.44 2.15
C LEU A 84 -10.57 11.69 1.47
N SER A 85 -9.27 11.71 1.16
CA SER A 85 -8.62 12.79 0.41
C SER A 85 -9.17 12.95 -1.02
N LEU A 86 -9.71 11.85 -1.56
CA LEU A 86 -10.42 11.77 -2.84
C LEU A 86 -11.93 12.00 -2.69
N ASN A 87 -12.38 12.52 -1.54
CA ASN A 87 -13.79 12.74 -1.22
C ASN A 87 -14.65 11.48 -1.39
N THR A 88 -14.08 10.32 -1.09
CA THR A 88 -14.73 9.02 -1.21
C THR A 88 -14.75 8.35 0.15
N MET A 89 -15.93 7.92 0.58
CA MET A 89 -16.08 7.08 1.77
C MET A 89 -16.29 5.64 1.29
N ILE A 90 -15.49 4.71 1.80
CA ILE A 90 -15.54 3.31 1.41
C ILE A 90 -16.12 2.51 2.58
N GLU A 91 -17.31 1.95 2.37
CA GLU A 91 -18.02 1.12 3.36
C GLU A 91 -18.42 -0.25 2.77
N ASP A 92 -17.87 -0.60 1.60
CA ASP A 92 -18.20 -1.83 0.87
C ASP A 92 -17.28 -3.02 1.22
N GLY A 93 -16.34 -2.84 2.14
CA GLY A 93 -15.34 -3.84 2.54
C GLY A 93 -14.15 -3.95 1.59
N SER A 94 -14.04 -3.08 0.57
CA SER A 94 -12.95 -3.17 -0.41
C SER A 94 -11.59 -2.70 0.12
N ILE A 95 -11.56 -1.91 1.20
CA ILE A 95 -10.30 -1.50 1.86
C ILE A 95 -9.60 -2.72 2.43
N GLU A 96 -10.33 -3.57 3.14
CA GLU A 96 -9.84 -4.79 3.78
C GLU A 96 -9.35 -5.80 2.72
N GLU A 97 -10.09 -5.95 1.62
CA GLU A 97 -9.65 -6.80 0.50
C GLU A 97 -8.37 -6.28 -0.16
N VAL A 98 -8.30 -4.98 -0.47
CA VAL A 98 -7.13 -4.35 -1.10
C VAL A 98 -5.91 -4.42 -0.20
N SER A 99 -6.09 -4.15 1.09
CA SER A 99 -5.06 -4.28 2.13
C SER A 99 -4.50 -5.71 2.15
N LEU A 100 -5.36 -6.72 2.23
CA LEU A 100 -4.97 -8.12 2.23
C LEU A 100 -4.23 -8.52 0.94
N PHE A 101 -4.74 -8.13 -0.23
CA PHE A 101 -4.07 -8.42 -1.51
C PHE A 101 -2.69 -7.79 -1.60
N THR A 102 -2.54 -6.56 -1.10
CA THR A 102 -1.27 -5.85 -1.11
C THR A 102 -0.24 -6.57 -0.23
N LEU A 103 -0.65 -7.09 0.93
CA LEU A 103 0.22 -7.88 1.82
C LEU A 103 0.64 -9.22 1.20
N LEU A 104 -0.24 -9.89 0.45
CA LEU A 104 0.07 -11.15 -0.23
C LEU A 104 1.07 -10.98 -1.39
N CYS A 105 1.21 -9.78 -1.94
CA CYS A 105 2.17 -9.49 -3.01
C CYS A 105 3.63 -9.39 -2.54
N CYS A 106 3.90 -9.31 -1.23
CA CYS A 106 5.24 -9.09 -0.69
C CYS A 106 5.63 -10.22 0.29
N PRO A 107 6.39 -11.25 -0.16
CA PRO A 107 6.92 -12.28 0.74
C PRO A 107 8.02 -11.76 1.69
#